data_AF-A0A949CRQ8-F1
#
_entry.id   AF-A0A949CRQ8-F1
#
_cell.length_a   1.000
_cell.length_b   1.000
_cell.length_c   1.000
_cell.angle_alpha   90.00
_cell.angle_beta   90.00
_cell.angle_gamma   90.00
#
_symmetry.space_group_name_H-M   'P 1'
#
loop_
_entity.id
_entity.type
_entity.pdbx_description
1 polymer ?
#
loop_
_entity_poly.entity_id
_entity_poly.type
_entity_poly.pdbx_seq_one_letter_code
_entity_poly.pdbx_strand_id
1 'polypeptide(L)'
;MNQQSKNFFQQMTQLTKTNLKELSIFKLYEHYAALDKSIPLLDSESQELVKAELEQCLSLRSEKIDRLYYAWAHHEDAVERAKKEQELLATARKHHESQVAKIKGLVNWLRRAAPLDSSRIVGKDYEFVLSKKRELTVEISIPVEEWEEADINEFCLQQTVTTTKETVVTSMSGDVIERTTTPVTKTEIIPNADKLRSAYQEGQRIPQGVKIQQDYNIKRNRVVHAKRMDNLPSQYPEEFLPELEAAD
;
A
#
# COMPACT_ATOMS: atom_id res chain seq x y z
N MET A 1 -69.03 21.99 30.89
CA MET A 1 -68.48 20.96 31.80
C MET A 1 -67.62 19.98 31.00
N ASN A 2 -66.31 20.11 31.16
CA ASN A 2 -65.22 19.14 30.97
C ASN A 2 -65.15 18.24 29.73
N GLN A 3 -64.73 18.82 28.60
CA GLN A 3 -63.94 18.11 27.58
C GLN A 3 -62.42 18.18 27.84
N GLN A 4 -61.95 19.08 28.72
CA GLN A 4 -60.53 19.17 29.09
C GLN A 4 -60.06 18.06 30.03
N SER A 5 -60.96 17.41 30.78
CA SER A 5 -60.56 16.31 31.68
C SER A 5 -60.39 14.95 30.98
N LYS A 6 -60.83 14.82 29.72
CA LYS A 6 -60.70 13.55 28.97
C LYS A 6 -59.39 13.42 28.18
N ASN A 7 -58.70 14.53 27.92
CA ASN A 7 -57.40 14.51 27.22
C ASN A 7 -56.19 14.30 28.14
N PHE A 8 -56.38 14.32 29.46
CA PHE A 8 -55.28 14.11 30.40
C PHE A 8 -54.93 12.63 30.61
N PHE A 9 -55.84 11.72 30.26
CA PHE A 9 -55.72 10.28 30.52
C PHE A 9 -55.23 9.45 29.33
N GLN A 10 -54.95 10.06 28.17
CA GLN A 10 -54.66 9.31 26.93
C GLN A 10 -53.19 9.24 26.49
N GLN A 11 -52.22 9.77 27.24
CA GLN A 11 -50.78 9.62 26.91
C GLN A 11 -49.86 9.63 28.15
N MET A 12 -50.02 8.70 29.08
CA MET A 12 -48.94 8.34 30.01
C MET A 12 -48.49 6.91 29.74
N THR A 13 -47.67 6.72 28.69
CA THR A 13 -46.93 5.46 28.48
C THR A 13 -45.57 5.46 29.17
N GLN A 14 -45.15 6.60 29.72
CA GLN A 14 -43.85 6.84 30.35
C GLN A 14 -44.05 7.86 31.49
N LEU A 15 -43.35 7.65 32.61
CA LEU A 15 -43.38 8.54 33.77
C LEU A 15 -42.48 9.76 33.53
N THR A 16 -41.42 9.60 32.73
CA THR A 16 -40.50 10.68 32.38
C THR A 16 -40.81 11.33 31.01
N LYS A 17 -40.54 12.63 30.87
CA LYS A 17 -40.76 13.39 29.62
C LYS A 17 -39.66 13.16 28.56
N THR A 18 -38.75 12.21 28.76
CA THR A 18 -37.57 12.04 27.91
C THR A 18 -37.85 11.13 26.71
N ASN A 19 -37.49 11.58 25.51
CA ASN A 19 -37.60 10.75 24.31
C ASN A 19 -36.48 9.69 24.27
N LEU A 20 -36.82 8.46 24.67
CA LEU A 20 -35.87 7.35 24.78
C LEU A 20 -35.13 7.02 23.47
N LYS A 21 -35.74 7.28 22.31
CA LYS A 21 -35.15 6.94 21.00
C LYS A 21 -33.94 7.80 20.63
N GLU A 22 -33.97 9.06 21.05
CA GLU A 22 -32.93 10.07 20.78
C GLU A 22 -31.74 9.98 21.73
N LEU A 23 -31.86 9.20 22.81
CA LEU A 23 -30.79 9.03 23.78
C LEU A 23 -29.61 8.23 23.20
N SER A 24 -28.40 8.63 23.59
CA SER A 24 -27.19 7.84 23.32
C SER A 24 -27.20 6.56 24.18
N ILE A 25 -26.41 5.56 23.78
CA ILE A 25 -26.32 4.28 24.51
C ILE A 25 -25.98 4.53 26.00
N PHE A 26 -24.99 5.38 26.28
CA PHE A 26 -24.62 5.74 27.66
C PHE A 26 -25.76 6.38 28.45
N LYS A 27 -26.48 7.33 27.84
CA LYS A 27 -27.64 7.98 28.48
C LYS A 27 -28.79 7.01 28.73
N LEU A 28 -28.96 5.99 27.88
CA LEU A 28 -29.92 4.90 28.10
C LEU A 28 -29.54 4.02 29.30
N TYR A 29 -28.25 3.73 29.50
CA TYR A 29 -27.79 3.01 30.68
C TYR A 29 -27.97 3.83 31.97
N GLU A 30 -27.68 5.13 31.92
CA GLU A 30 -27.88 6.05 33.05
C GLU A 30 -29.37 6.19 33.41
N HIS A 31 -30.23 6.35 32.39
CA HIS A 31 -31.68 6.47 32.58
C HIS A 31 -32.28 5.17 33.11
N TYR A 32 -31.85 4.01 32.60
CA TYR A 32 -32.22 2.70 33.13
C TYR A 32 -31.85 2.57 34.62
N ALA A 33 -30.61 2.94 34.99
CA ALA A 33 -30.15 2.86 36.37
C ALA A 33 -30.86 3.86 37.31
N ALA A 34 -31.26 5.02 36.79
CA ALA A 34 -32.06 6.00 37.53
C ALA A 34 -33.49 5.51 37.77
N LEU A 35 -34.12 4.92 36.74
CA LEU A 35 -35.46 4.34 36.85
C LEU A 35 -35.49 3.17 37.83
N ASP A 36 -34.57 2.21 37.69
CA ASP A 36 -34.50 1.02 38.55
C ASP A 36 -34.38 1.36 40.05
N LYS A 37 -33.58 2.39 40.38
CA LYS A 37 -33.43 2.89 41.76
C LYS A 37 -34.66 3.62 42.29
N SER A 38 -35.51 4.16 41.41
CA SER A 38 -36.71 4.92 41.79
C SER A 38 -37.95 4.04 42.02
N ILE A 39 -37.98 2.82 41.47
CA ILE A 39 -39.08 1.85 41.62
C ILE A 39 -39.55 1.64 43.07
N PRO A 40 -38.68 1.41 44.07
CA PRO A 40 -39.12 1.12 45.44
C PRO A 40 -39.73 2.33 46.18
N LEU A 41 -39.62 3.54 45.61
CA LEU A 41 -40.11 4.78 46.21
C LEU A 41 -41.47 5.23 45.66
N LEU A 42 -42.06 4.47 44.74
CA LEU A 42 -43.25 4.85 43.97
C LEU A 42 -44.48 4.04 44.36
N ASP A 43 -45.66 4.64 44.20
CA ASP A 43 -46.97 3.99 44.38
C ASP A 43 -47.20 2.87 43.36
N SER A 44 -48.05 1.89 43.68
CA SER A 44 -48.25 0.67 42.87
C SER A 44 -48.64 0.96 41.40
N GLU A 45 -49.46 1.97 41.14
CA GLU A 45 -49.84 2.37 39.77
C GLU A 45 -48.67 3.01 39.01
N SER A 46 -47.80 3.75 39.70
CA SER A 46 -46.61 4.36 39.10
C SER A 46 -45.48 3.34 38.86
N GLN A 47 -45.44 2.26 39.65
CA GLN A 47 -44.50 1.16 39.45
C GLN A 47 -44.75 0.39 38.16
N GLU A 48 -46.01 0.20 37.77
CA GLU A 48 -46.35 -0.48 36.50
C GLU A 48 -45.90 0.34 35.28
N LEU A 49 -46.07 1.66 35.34
CA LEU A 49 -45.61 2.57 34.28
C LEU A 49 -44.09 2.62 34.16
N VAL A 50 -43.36 2.63 35.28
CA VAL A 50 -41.88 2.61 35.26
C VAL A 50 -41.34 1.27 34.76
N LYS A 51 -41.99 0.15 35.06
CA LYS A 51 -41.60 -1.16 34.52
C LYS A 51 -41.76 -1.21 33.00
N ALA A 52 -42.86 -0.68 32.46
CA ALA A 52 -43.06 -0.60 31.01
C ALA A 52 -42.02 0.31 30.32
N GLU A 53 -41.66 1.43 30.96
CA GLU A 53 -40.60 2.33 30.48
C GLU A 53 -39.20 1.67 30.52
N LEU A 54 -38.94 0.87 31.55
CA LEU A 54 -37.71 0.12 31.74
C LEU A 54 -37.54 -0.98 30.66
N GLU A 55 -38.62 -1.70 30.32
CA GLU A 55 -38.62 -2.66 29.21
C GLU A 55 -38.35 -1.99 27.85
N GLN A 56 -38.92 -0.82 27.60
CA GLN A 56 -38.66 -0.04 26.39
C GLN A 56 -37.19 0.44 26.33
N CYS A 57 -36.64 0.91 27.46
CA CYS A 57 -35.23 1.25 27.58
C CYS A 57 -34.32 0.06 27.29
N LEU A 58 -34.65 -1.13 27.82
CA LEU A 58 -33.89 -2.36 27.57
C LEU A 58 -33.89 -2.73 26.10
N SER A 59 -35.05 -2.70 25.44
CA SER A 59 -35.18 -3.03 24.02
C SER A 59 -34.38 -2.07 23.13
N LEU A 60 -34.45 -0.76 23.39
CA LEU A 60 -33.68 0.24 22.65
C LEU A 60 -32.18 0.10 22.91
N ARG A 61 -31.79 -0.27 24.14
CA ARG A 61 -30.40 -0.53 24.51
C ARG A 61 -29.86 -1.74 23.75
N SER A 62 -30.56 -2.87 23.76
CA SER A 62 -30.14 -4.07 23.03
C SER A 62 -30.07 -3.81 21.53
N GLU A 63 -31.06 -3.12 20.95
CA GLU A 63 -31.05 -2.79 19.51
C GLU A 63 -29.83 -1.93 19.13
N LYS A 64 -29.46 -0.94 19.96
CA LYS A 64 -28.27 -0.13 19.69
C LYS A 64 -26.97 -0.93 19.83
N ILE A 65 -26.92 -1.92 20.73
CA ILE A 65 -25.78 -2.85 20.82
C ILE A 65 -25.70 -3.73 19.57
N ASP A 66 -26.83 -4.26 19.08
CA ASP A 66 -26.86 -5.06 17.85
C ASP A 66 -26.37 -4.23 16.65
N ARG A 67 -26.77 -2.96 16.55
CA ARG A 67 -26.27 -2.04 15.52
C ARG A 67 -24.75 -1.85 15.57
N LEU A 68 -24.16 -1.80 16.77
CA LEU A 68 -22.70 -1.74 16.93
C LEU A 68 -22.05 -3.03 16.40
N TYR A 69 -22.62 -4.18 16.72
CA TYR A 69 -22.12 -5.46 16.23
C TYR A 69 -22.18 -5.54 14.70
N TYR A 70 -23.30 -5.17 14.09
CA TYR A 70 -23.42 -5.15 12.63
C TYR A 70 -22.44 -4.19 11.96
N ALA A 71 -22.25 -3.00 12.52
CA ALA A 71 -21.27 -2.05 12.01
C ALA A 71 -19.85 -2.60 12.12
N TRP A 72 -19.51 -3.22 13.26
CA TRP A 72 -18.21 -3.86 13.49
C TRP A 72 -17.95 -4.95 12.45
N ALA A 73 -18.84 -5.95 12.35
CA ALA A 73 -18.70 -7.07 11.44
C ALA A 73 -18.60 -6.61 9.97
N HIS A 74 -19.43 -5.65 9.57
CA HIS A 74 -19.37 -5.06 8.22
C HIS A 74 -18.00 -4.42 7.93
N HIS A 75 -17.42 -3.71 8.91
CA HIS A 75 -16.12 -3.08 8.75
C HIS A 75 -14.97 -4.10 8.75
N GLU A 76 -15.03 -5.15 9.55
CA GLU A 76 -14.08 -6.27 9.47
C GLU A 76 -14.10 -6.94 8.09
N ASP A 77 -15.29 -7.25 7.58
CA ASP A 77 -15.46 -7.82 6.24
C ASP A 77 -14.96 -6.88 5.12
N ALA A 78 -15.20 -5.57 5.28
CA ALA A 78 -14.70 -4.57 4.35
C ALA A 78 -13.16 -4.49 4.35
N VAL A 79 -12.54 -4.60 5.53
CA VAL A 79 -11.07 -4.64 5.67
C VAL A 79 -10.50 -5.89 5.00
N GLU A 80 -11.10 -7.06 5.21
CA GLU A 80 -10.64 -8.30 4.58
C GLU A 80 -10.79 -8.28 3.05
N ARG A 81 -11.87 -7.68 2.53
CA ARG A 81 -12.03 -7.45 1.08
C ARG A 81 -10.94 -6.52 0.53
N ALA A 82 -10.67 -5.41 1.21
CA ALA A 82 -9.64 -4.46 0.79
C ALA A 82 -8.24 -5.10 0.76
N LYS A 83 -7.91 -5.97 1.74
CA LYS A 83 -6.65 -6.72 1.75
C LYS A 83 -6.50 -7.62 0.51
N LYS A 84 -7.56 -8.37 0.16
CA LYS A 84 -7.55 -9.24 -1.03
C LYS A 84 -7.37 -8.44 -2.32
N GLU A 85 -8.05 -7.30 -2.44
CA GLU A 85 -7.88 -6.41 -3.59
C GLU A 85 -6.46 -5.84 -3.67
N GLN A 86 -5.86 -5.49 -2.53
CA GLN A 86 -4.48 -5.03 -2.46
C GLN A 86 -3.49 -6.09 -2.96
N GLU A 87 -3.69 -7.37 -2.63
CA GLU A 87 -2.86 -8.48 -3.13
C GLU A 87 -2.99 -8.66 -4.65
N LEU A 88 -4.21 -8.55 -5.19
CA LEU A 88 -4.44 -8.59 -6.63
C LEU A 88 -3.75 -7.43 -7.35
N LEU A 89 -3.86 -6.21 -6.81
CA LEU A 89 -3.17 -5.03 -7.33
C LEU A 89 -1.64 -5.17 -7.25
N ALA A 90 -1.12 -5.73 -6.16
CA ALA A 90 0.31 -5.99 -6.02
C ALA A 90 0.80 -7.00 -7.08
N THR A 91 0.00 -8.03 -7.37
CA THR A 91 0.32 -9.03 -8.39
C THR A 91 0.29 -8.42 -9.80
N ALA A 92 -0.76 -7.65 -10.12
CA ALA A 92 -0.86 -6.94 -11.40
C ALA A 92 0.28 -5.95 -11.59
N ARG A 93 0.65 -5.22 -10.52
CA ARG A 93 1.80 -4.31 -10.51
C ARG A 93 3.09 -5.06 -10.84
N LYS A 94 3.39 -6.15 -10.14
CA LYS A 94 4.59 -6.99 -10.41
C LYS A 94 4.61 -7.50 -11.86
N HIS A 95 3.46 -7.92 -12.37
CA HIS A 95 3.34 -8.33 -13.77
C HIS A 95 3.72 -7.20 -14.74
N HIS A 96 3.14 -6.01 -14.59
CA HIS A 96 3.44 -4.87 -15.45
C HIS A 96 4.89 -4.37 -15.30
N GLU A 97 5.44 -4.37 -14.09
CA GLU A 97 6.86 -4.06 -13.85
C GLU A 97 7.77 -5.05 -14.60
N SER A 98 7.45 -6.35 -14.57
CA SER A 98 8.15 -7.37 -15.35
C SER A 98 8.05 -7.14 -16.86
N GLN A 99 6.87 -6.80 -17.38
CA GLN A 99 6.70 -6.50 -18.80
C GLN A 99 7.51 -5.27 -19.23
N VAL A 100 7.51 -4.21 -18.42
CA VAL A 100 8.33 -3.02 -18.68
C VAL A 100 9.82 -3.36 -18.69
N ALA A 101 10.28 -4.22 -17.76
CA ALA A 101 11.66 -4.68 -17.72
C ALA A 101 12.03 -5.48 -18.99
N LYS A 102 11.16 -6.39 -19.44
CA LYS A 102 11.35 -7.16 -20.69
C LYS A 102 11.45 -6.25 -21.91
N ILE A 103 10.57 -5.27 -22.02
CA ILE A 103 10.59 -4.30 -23.14
C ILE A 103 11.88 -3.47 -23.13
N LYS A 104 12.32 -2.99 -21.95
CA LYS A 104 13.61 -2.29 -21.83
C LYS A 104 14.79 -3.19 -22.23
N GLY A 105 14.76 -4.46 -21.82
CA GLY A 105 15.76 -5.45 -22.22
C GLY A 105 15.81 -5.64 -23.73
N LEU A 106 14.66 -5.72 -24.39
CA LEU A 106 14.56 -5.80 -25.85
C LEU A 106 15.15 -4.55 -26.52
N VAL A 107 14.84 -3.36 -26.02
CA VAL A 107 15.40 -2.10 -26.55
C VAL A 107 16.92 -2.04 -26.39
N ASN A 108 17.45 -2.49 -25.24
CA ASN A 108 18.89 -2.61 -25.01
C ASN A 108 19.55 -3.66 -25.92
N TRP A 109 18.86 -4.77 -26.18
CA TRP A 109 19.34 -5.78 -27.11
C TRP A 109 19.36 -5.24 -28.55
N LEU A 110 18.29 -4.58 -29.00
CA LEU A 110 18.20 -3.95 -30.32
C LEU A 110 19.34 -2.96 -30.54
N ARG A 111 19.66 -2.12 -29.54
CA ARG A 111 20.77 -1.17 -29.65
C ARG A 111 22.12 -1.84 -29.89
N ARG A 112 22.32 -3.04 -29.35
CA ARG A 112 23.59 -3.79 -29.44
C ARG A 112 23.67 -4.66 -30.69
N ALA A 113 22.56 -5.23 -31.11
CA ALA A 113 22.49 -6.12 -32.28
C ALA A 113 22.39 -5.34 -33.59
N ALA A 114 21.72 -4.19 -33.61
CA ALA A 114 21.53 -3.41 -34.82
C ALA A 114 22.71 -2.45 -35.09
N PRO A 115 23.18 -2.35 -36.34
CA PRO A 115 24.18 -1.36 -36.76
C PRO A 115 23.52 0.03 -36.85
N LEU A 116 23.22 0.61 -35.69
CA LEU A 116 22.66 1.96 -35.59
C LEU A 116 23.79 2.96 -35.37
N ASP A 117 23.99 3.81 -36.36
CA ASP A 117 24.97 4.91 -36.34
C ASP A 117 24.57 6.01 -35.34
N SER A 118 23.29 6.08 -34.97
CA SER A 118 22.77 7.07 -34.02
C SER A 118 22.48 6.47 -32.65
N SER A 119 22.44 7.32 -31.62
CA SER A 119 21.99 6.98 -30.27
C SER A 119 20.48 6.85 -30.14
N ARG A 120 19.73 6.96 -31.26
CA ARG A 120 18.27 6.97 -31.30
C ARG A 120 17.74 5.78 -32.08
N ILE A 121 16.67 5.18 -31.58
CA ILE A 121 15.86 4.19 -32.30
C ILE A 121 14.56 4.89 -32.65
N VAL A 122 14.35 5.18 -33.94
CA VAL A 122 13.21 5.95 -34.42
C VAL A 122 12.19 5.00 -35.04
N GLY A 123 10.96 5.03 -34.54
CA GLY A 123 9.79 4.41 -35.15
C GLY A 123 8.94 5.44 -35.90
N LYS A 124 7.72 5.04 -36.29
CA LYS A 124 6.79 5.91 -37.03
C LYS A 124 6.38 7.15 -36.22
N ASP A 125 5.86 6.94 -35.01
CA ASP A 125 5.31 8.01 -34.16
C ASP A 125 6.10 8.23 -32.86
N TYR A 126 7.07 7.36 -32.56
CA TYR A 126 7.82 7.36 -31.30
C TYR A 126 9.31 7.12 -31.55
N GLU A 127 10.16 7.70 -30.71
CA GLU A 127 11.59 7.45 -30.70
C GLU A 127 12.06 7.05 -29.29
N PHE A 128 13.08 6.20 -29.25
CA PHE A 128 13.83 5.89 -28.04
C PHE A 128 15.21 6.53 -28.13
N VAL A 129 15.55 7.37 -27.17
CA VAL A 129 16.90 7.95 -27.05
C VAL A 129 17.67 7.14 -26.01
N LEU A 130 18.77 6.52 -26.43
CA LEU A 130 19.61 5.68 -25.58
C LEU A 130 20.89 6.41 -25.22
N SER A 131 21.17 6.54 -23.93
CA SER A 131 22.47 7.00 -23.42
C SER A 131 23.20 5.87 -22.71
N LYS A 132 24.50 5.70 -22.98
CA LYS A 132 25.31 4.67 -22.33
C LYS A 132 25.33 4.91 -20.82
N LYS A 133 25.10 3.85 -20.02
CA LYS A 133 25.41 3.90 -18.59
C LYS A 133 26.93 3.99 -18.41
N ARG A 134 27.37 4.69 -17.37
CA ARG A 134 28.81 4.85 -17.07
C ARG A 134 29.46 3.52 -16.70
N GLU A 135 28.73 2.68 -15.99
CA GLU A 135 29.19 1.37 -15.55
C GLU A 135 28.67 0.27 -16.47
N LEU A 136 29.51 -0.73 -16.71
CA LEU A 136 29.11 -1.96 -17.38
C LEU A 136 28.31 -2.83 -16.41
N THR A 137 27.22 -3.41 -16.90
CA THR A 137 26.38 -4.33 -16.14
C THR A 137 27.01 -5.71 -16.18
N VAL A 138 27.20 -6.32 -15.02
CA VAL A 138 27.71 -7.70 -14.86
C VAL A 138 26.51 -8.60 -14.55
N GLU A 139 26.22 -9.53 -15.44
CA GLU A 139 25.20 -10.57 -15.25
C GLU A 139 25.89 -11.89 -14.94
N ILE A 140 25.62 -12.45 -13.77
CA ILE A 140 26.18 -13.74 -13.33
C ILE A 140 25.09 -14.79 -13.51
N SER A 141 25.30 -15.73 -14.43
CA SER A 141 24.34 -16.81 -14.72
C SER A 141 24.58 -18.06 -13.89
N ILE A 142 25.83 -18.26 -13.44
CA ILE A 142 26.30 -19.45 -12.72
C ILE A 142 26.66 -19.02 -11.29
N PRO A 143 26.17 -19.73 -10.25
CA PRO A 143 26.50 -19.43 -8.86
C PRO A 143 28.02 -19.51 -8.61
N VAL A 144 28.54 -18.71 -7.69
CA VAL A 144 29.98 -18.52 -7.46
C VAL A 144 30.66 -19.80 -6.98
N GLU A 145 29.90 -20.67 -6.32
CA GLU A 145 30.33 -21.96 -5.82
C GLU A 145 30.75 -22.94 -6.94
N GLU A 146 30.29 -22.71 -8.17
CA GLU A 146 30.61 -23.54 -9.34
C GLU A 146 31.77 -22.96 -10.17
N TRP A 147 32.38 -21.85 -9.73
CA TRP A 147 33.52 -21.25 -10.44
C TRP A 147 34.82 -22.03 -10.16
N GLU A 148 35.80 -21.92 -11.07
CA GLU A 148 37.13 -22.50 -10.84
C GLU A 148 37.79 -21.83 -9.62
N GLU A 149 38.54 -22.58 -8.80
CA GLU A 149 39.20 -22.03 -7.60
C GLU A 149 40.14 -20.86 -7.93
N ALA A 150 40.76 -20.85 -9.11
CA ALA A 150 41.56 -19.74 -9.61
C ALA A 150 40.71 -18.48 -9.82
N ASP A 151 39.55 -18.62 -10.45
CA ASP A 151 38.60 -17.53 -10.72
C ASP A 151 37.97 -17.01 -9.41
N ILE A 152 37.73 -17.88 -8.43
CA ILE A 152 37.22 -17.49 -7.11
C ILE A 152 38.26 -16.63 -6.39
N ASN A 153 39.52 -17.07 -6.33
CA ASN A 153 40.59 -16.33 -5.66
C ASN A 153 40.88 -14.99 -6.35
N GLU A 154 40.73 -14.94 -7.67
CA GLU A 154 40.99 -13.72 -8.42
C GLU A 154 39.81 -12.75 -8.35
N PHE A 155 38.58 -13.19 -8.56
CA PHE A 155 37.43 -12.31 -8.78
C PHE A 155 36.44 -12.23 -7.62
N CYS A 156 36.60 -12.98 -6.54
CA CYS A 156 35.70 -12.93 -5.39
C CYS A 156 36.33 -12.25 -4.16
N LEU A 157 35.47 -11.74 -3.30
CA LEU A 157 35.79 -11.16 -1.99
C LEU A 157 35.23 -12.06 -0.91
N GLN A 158 36.00 -12.27 0.14
CA GLN A 158 35.54 -12.98 1.33
C GLN A 158 35.04 -11.95 2.36
N GLN A 159 33.74 -11.95 2.64
CA GLN A 159 33.15 -11.16 3.70
C GLN A 159 33.04 -12.02 4.96
N THR A 160 33.76 -11.64 6.00
CA THR A 160 33.72 -12.29 7.32
C THR A 160 32.97 -11.39 8.30
N VAL A 161 31.82 -11.85 8.79
CA VAL A 161 31.02 -11.15 9.81
C VAL A 161 31.18 -11.88 11.14
N THR A 162 31.85 -11.23 12.09
CA THR A 162 32.05 -11.75 13.45
C THR A 162 31.05 -11.08 14.40
N THR A 163 30.11 -11.85 14.94
CA THR A 163 29.15 -11.37 15.95
C THR A 163 29.54 -11.93 17.31
N THR A 164 29.94 -11.05 18.22
CA THR A 164 30.29 -11.41 19.60
C THR A 164 29.03 -11.38 20.46
N LYS A 165 28.58 -12.54 20.96
CA LYS A 165 27.50 -12.61 21.95
C LYS A 165 28.11 -12.66 23.35
N GLU A 166 27.92 -11.59 24.10
CA GLU A 166 28.25 -11.53 25.52
C GLU A 166 27.03 -11.93 26.33
N THR A 167 27.13 -13.03 27.06
CA THR A 167 26.10 -13.46 28.01
C THR A 167 26.65 -13.29 29.42
N VAL A 168 26.05 -12.38 30.18
CA VAL A 168 26.40 -12.13 31.58
C VAL A 168 25.27 -12.67 32.44
N VAL A 169 25.56 -13.67 33.26
CA VAL A 169 24.64 -14.19 34.27
C VAL A 169 24.99 -13.53 35.59
N THR A 170 24.12 -12.67 36.09
CA THR A 170 24.28 -11.97 37.36
C THR A 170 23.33 -12.55 38.42
N SER A 171 23.78 -12.56 39.67
CA SER A 171 22.91 -12.81 40.83
C SER A 171 21.90 -11.67 41.00
N MET A 172 20.79 -11.92 41.70
CA MET A 172 19.79 -10.88 42.03
C MET A 172 20.37 -9.76 42.93
N SER A 173 21.56 -9.97 43.49
CA SER A 173 22.30 -9.01 44.33
C SER A 173 23.30 -8.16 43.53
N GLY A 174 23.47 -8.42 42.23
CA GLY A 174 24.36 -7.67 41.34
C GLY A 174 25.75 -8.30 41.11
N ASP A 175 26.06 -9.44 41.73
CA ASP A 175 27.34 -10.12 41.54
C ASP A 175 27.34 -10.92 40.23
N VAL A 176 28.38 -10.76 39.41
CA VAL A 176 28.54 -11.49 38.15
C VAL A 176 29.00 -12.92 38.46
N ILE A 177 28.13 -13.90 38.19
CA ILE A 177 28.39 -15.32 38.44
C ILE A 177 29.11 -15.96 37.26
N GLU A 178 28.71 -15.62 36.04
CA GLU A 178 29.32 -16.17 34.83
C GLU A 178 29.30 -15.14 33.70
N ARG A 179 30.43 -15.00 33.00
CA ARG A 179 30.57 -14.17 31.81
C ARG A 179 31.07 -15.04 30.67
N THR A 180 30.17 -15.41 29.77
CA THR A 180 30.49 -16.25 28.62
C THR A 180 30.39 -15.44 27.35
N THR A 181 31.52 -15.34 26.64
CA THR A 181 31.63 -14.64 25.36
C THR A 181 31.77 -15.68 24.26
N THR A 182 30.76 -15.82 23.41
CA THR A 182 30.80 -16.75 22.26
C THR A 182 30.87 -15.94 20.96
N PRO A 183 32.00 -15.97 20.23
CA PRO A 183 32.08 -15.37 18.91
C PRO A 183 31.43 -16.31 17.89
N VAL A 184 30.44 -15.81 17.16
CA VAL A 184 29.86 -16.49 16.00
C VAL A 184 30.37 -15.81 14.74
N THR A 185 31.19 -16.53 13.97
CA THR A 185 31.75 -16.03 12.71
C THR A 185 30.98 -16.65 11.54
N LYS A 186 30.48 -15.81 10.63
CA LYS A 186 29.92 -16.24 9.35
C LYS A 186 30.82 -15.71 8.23
N THR A 187 31.09 -16.56 7.24
CA THR A 187 31.91 -16.22 6.08
C THR A 187 31.05 -16.37 4.83
N GLU A 188 30.98 -15.32 4.01
CA GLU A 188 30.26 -15.30 2.73
C GLU A 188 31.22 -14.91 1.62
N ILE A 189 31.12 -15.57 0.47
CA ILE A 189 31.93 -15.28 -0.73
C ILE A 189 31.08 -14.44 -1.68
N ILE A 190 31.55 -13.26 -2.02
CA ILE A 190 30.82 -12.28 -2.84
C ILE A 190 31.64 -11.96 -4.09
N PRO A 191 31.07 -12.08 -5.30
CA PRO A 191 31.80 -11.77 -6.53
C PRO A 191 32.06 -10.26 -6.66
N ASN A 192 33.30 -9.89 -6.99
CA ASN A 192 33.74 -8.51 -7.15
C ASN A 192 33.37 -7.98 -8.54
N ALA A 193 32.25 -7.29 -8.63
CA ALA A 193 31.78 -6.70 -9.89
C ALA A 193 32.78 -5.70 -10.49
N ASP A 194 33.52 -4.94 -9.67
CA ASP A 194 34.46 -3.92 -10.17
C ASP A 194 35.71 -4.55 -10.78
N LYS A 195 36.22 -5.61 -10.17
CA LYS A 195 37.36 -6.37 -10.73
C LYS A 195 36.98 -7.11 -12.02
N LEU A 196 35.75 -7.62 -12.09
CA LEU A 196 35.22 -8.21 -13.32
C LEU A 196 35.10 -7.16 -14.44
N ARG A 197 34.67 -5.94 -14.11
CA ARG A 197 34.59 -4.81 -15.06
C ARG A 197 35.98 -4.39 -15.56
N SER A 198 36.98 -4.30 -14.68
CA SER A 198 38.34 -3.92 -15.09
C SER A 198 38.98 -5.01 -15.97
N ALA A 199 38.85 -6.28 -15.58
CA ALA A 199 39.34 -7.40 -16.38
C ALA A 199 38.74 -7.42 -17.80
N TYR A 200 37.44 -7.12 -17.94
CA TYR A 200 36.82 -6.99 -19.26
C TYR A 200 37.38 -5.85 -20.10
N GLN A 201 37.65 -4.70 -19.48
CA GLN A 201 38.23 -3.55 -20.17
C GLN A 201 39.69 -3.80 -20.58
N GLU A 202 40.42 -4.56 -19.78
CA GLU A 202 41.80 -4.98 -20.01
C GLU A 202 41.91 -6.18 -20.98
N GLY A 203 40.79 -6.81 -21.34
CA GLY A 203 40.75 -7.96 -22.25
C GLY A 203 41.19 -9.28 -21.60
N GLN A 204 41.18 -9.37 -20.28
CA GLN A 204 41.52 -10.58 -19.52
C GLN A 204 40.39 -11.63 -19.61
N ARG A 205 40.73 -12.90 -19.33
CA ARG A 205 39.75 -14.00 -19.27
C ARG A 205 38.79 -13.75 -18.11
N ILE A 206 37.50 -13.82 -18.40
CA ILE A 206 36.42 -13.69 -17.41
C ILE A 206 35.94 -15.09 -17.01
N PRO A 207 35.53 -15.30 -15.75
CA PRO A 207 34.98 -16.57 -15.29
C PRO A 207 33.78 -17.04 -16.10
N GLN A 208 33.62 -18.37 -16.20
CA GLN A 208 32.52 -18.98 -16.93
C GLN A 208 31.16 -18.57 -16.35
N GLY A 209 30.21 -18.20 -17.22
CA GLY A 209 28.86 -17.80 -16.79
C GLY A 209 28.71 -16.34 -16.39
N VAL A 210 29.79 -15.54 -16.39
CA VAL A 210 29.74 -14.09 -16.21
C VAL A 210 29.65 -13.41 -17.56
N LYS A 211 28.62 -12.59 -17.76
CA LYS A 211 28.40 -11.83 -18.99
C LYS A 211 28.39 -10.34 -18.69
N ILE A 212 29.36 -9.62 -19.25
CA ILE A 212 29.52 -8.18 -19.06
C ILE A 212 28.94 -7.47 -20.28
N GLN A 213 28.00 -6.55 -20.05
CA GLN A 213 27.23 -5.92 -21.11
C GLN A 213 27.13 -4.41 -20.86
N GLN A 214 27.18 -3.64 -21.95
CA GLN A 214 26.84 -2.23 -21.90
C GLN A 214 25.32 -2.06 -21.87
N ASP A 215 24.84 -1.53 -20.75
CA ASP A 215 23.46 -1.08 -20.61
C ASP A 215 23.29 0.38 -21.03
N TYR A 216 22.05 0.72 -21.38
CA TYR A 216 21.67 2.07 -21.76
C TYR A 216 20.51 2.58 -20.89
N ASN A 217 20.51 3.88 -20.63
CA ASN A 217 19.36 4.61 -20.14
C ASN A 217 18.46 4.93 -21.33
N ILE A 218 17.20 4.51 -21.25
CA ILE A 218 16.22 4.65 -22.33
C ILE A 218 15.26 5.79 -21.98
N LYS A 219 15.25 6.83 -22.80
CA LYS A 219 14.21 7.88 -22.80
C LYS A 219 13.23 7.64 -23.95
N ARG A 220 11.96 7.89 -23.70
CA ARG A 220 10.87 7.72 -24.68
C ARG A 220 10.39 9.10 -25.10
N ASN A 221 10.45 9.41 -26.39
CA ASN A 221 9.86 10.63 -26.93
C ASN A 221 8.83 10.29 -28.00
N ARG A 222 7.87 11.19 -28.20
CA ARG A 222 6.98 11.15 -29.36
C ARG A 222 7.65 11.89 -30.51
N VAL A 223 7.62 11.31 -31.71
CA VAL A 223 8.03 12.00 -32.93
C VAL A 223 6.95 13.03 -33.23
N VAL A 224 7.21 14.27 -32.86
CA VAL A 224 6.38 15.38 -33.30
C VAL A 224 6.80 15.66 -34.73
N HIS A 225 6.03 15.16 -35.70
CA HIS A 225 6.15 15.67 -37.06
C HIS A 225 5.85 17.16 -36.98
N ALA A 226 6.87 17.99 -37.16
CA ALA A 226 6.72 19.40 -37.40
C ALA A 226 6.10 19.63 -38.79
N LYS A 227 4.94 19.03 -39.09
CA LYS A 227 3.90 19.80 -39.73
C LYS A 227 3.36 20.70 -38.63
N ARG A 228 4.07 21.81 -38.37
CA ARG A 228 3.34 23.03 -38.06
C ARG A 228 2.25 23.07 -39.12
N MET A 229 0.98 23.13 -38.71
CA MET A 229 0.07 23.86 -39.57
C MET A 229 0.76 25.21 -39.73
N ASP A 230 1.39 25.42 -40.89
CA ASP A 230 1.68 26.76 -41.31
C ASP A 230 0.36 27.50 -41.09
N ASN A 231 0.43 28.60 -40.36
CA ASN A 231 -0.67 29.51 -40.17
C ASN A 231 -1.14 29.92 -41.58
N LEU A 232 -1.98 29.09 -42.20
CA LEU A 232 -2.77 29.48 -43.34
C LEU A 232 -3.69 30.53 -42.74
N PRO A 233 -3.54 31.82 -43.09
CA PRO A 233 -4.52 32.80 -42.68
C PRO A 233 -5.87 32.25 -43.14
N SER A 234 -6.84 32.24 -42.22
CA SER A 234 -8.21 31.85 -42.54
C SER A 234 -8.62 32.55 -43.84
N GLN A 235 -8.99 31.78 -44.86
CA GLN A 235 -9.57 32.35 -46.09
C GLN A 235 -10.97 32.92 -45.83
N TYR A 236 -11.54 32.65 -44.66
CA TYR A 236 -12.79 33.22 -44.22
C TYR A 236 -12.49 34.43 -43.33
N PRO A 237 -12.71 35.67 -43.81
CA PRO A 237 -12.77 36.83 -42.94
C PRO A 237 -13.88 36.62 -41.90
N GLU A 238 -13.75 37.30 -40.75
CA GLU A 238 -14.54 37.18 -39.51
C GLU A 238 -16.07 37.34 -39.69
N GLU A 239 -16.73 36.44 -40.41
CA GLU A 239 -18.17 36.30 -40.40
C GLU A 239 -18.52 35.46 -39.16
N PHE A 240 -18.95 36.16 -38.11
CA PHE A 240 -19.54 35.54 -36.94
C PHE A 240 -20.69 34.62 -37.38
N LEU A 241 -20.66 33.37 -36.91
CA LEU A 241 -21.76 32.43 -37.11
C LEU A 241 -23.05 33.08 -36.61
N PRO A 242 -24.14 33.11 -37.41
CA PRO A 242 -25.40 33.67 -36.96
C PRO A 242 -25.92 32.86 -35.78
N GLU A 243 -26.25 33.55 -34.69
CA GLU A 243 -26.90 32.93 -33.54
C GLU A 243 -28.25 32.37 -33.99
N LEU A 244 -28.48 31.08 -33.70
CA LEU A 244 -29.76 30.43 -33.93
C LEU A 244 -30.81 31.11 -33.06
N GLU A 245 -31.74 31.83 -33.69
CA GLU A 245 -32.92 32.38 -33.01
C GLU A 245 -33.65 31.23 -32.29
N ALA A 246 -33.86 31.43 -30.99
CA ALA A 246 -34.61 30.49 -30.16
C ALA A 246 -36.04 30.40 -30.70
N ALA A 247 -36.45 29.19 -31.09
CA ALA A 247 -37.82 28.93 -31.50
C ALA A 247 -38.75 29.00 -30.27
N ASP A 248 -39.73 29.90 -30.32
CA ASP A 248 -40.89 29.96 -29.42
C ASP A 248 -41.80 28.73 -29.54
#